data_AF-A0AAW5IM95-F1
#
_entry.id   AF-A0AAW5IM95-F1
#
_cell.length_a   1.000
_cell.length_b   1.000
_cell.length_c   1.000
_cell.angle_alpha   90.00
_cell.angle_beta   90.00
_cell.angle_gamma   90.00
#
_symmetry.space_group_name_H-M   'P 1'
#
loop_
_entity.id
_entity.type
_entity.pdbx_description
1 polymer ?
#
loop_
_entity_poly.entity_id
_entity_poly.type
_entity_poly.pdbx_seq_one_letter_code
_entity_poly.pdbx_strand_id
1 'polypeptide(L)'
;MKVVSFFSGCGGLDLGFEQAGFEVVWANDNDPAVKETYLLNHPGTYLCQKDMRELTMEEIPECDGFIGGPPCQSWSEGGKQLGLDDERGKMFLTYIDFIQSKQPKFFVIENVKGILGDKHFQTFMKMLDQLKNAGYVVHYQLMNAMDYHVPQERYRVFVIGIRSDIDVNYQFPEPDTSCFITLRQAIGEITEEPRKYISEPVDAEYGQWLNHDVYMGPFDDRYMARNRVRGWDDVSYTMQAKARNCPLHPQAPKMIYVSRDKQIFRPGYEHLYRRLSVRECARIQSFPDHFRFIYHDVSDGYKMVGNAVPPRLGRAIALSIKDVFQSYSPKPYSVLVATYRNDKQLRMSLENKLYYVRAGLRPGAMQFSLGMKAPHYLFLHKKGSYILLILKEVEPRLVSSKYLENLGFHPSGDQYWVFEVLDVETENRTEFIKKYVSEHGGMKMKPYILELKL
;
A
#
# COMPACT_ATOMS: atom_id res chain seq x y z
N MET A 1 -9.10 -4.15 -14.55
CA MET A 1 -9.88 -4.04 -13.31
C MET A 1 -10.30 -2.60 -13.17
N LYS A 2 -11.56 -2.36 -12.78
CA LYS A 2 -12.11 -1.02 -12.56
C LYS A 2 -11.86 -0.59 -11.13
N VAL A 3 -11.40 0.64 -10.92
CA VAL A 3 -11.15 1.18 -9.58
C VAL A 3 -11.86 2.51 -9.40
N VAL A 4 -12.18 2.83 -8.16
CA VAL A 4 -12.67 4.14 -7.75
C VAL A 4 -11.67 4.79 -6.81
N SER A 5 -11.46 6.09 -7.00
CA SER A 5 -10.48 6.89 -6.26
C SER A 5 -11.16 7.81 -5.25
N PHE A 6 -10.71 7.80 -4.01
CA PHE A 6 -11.16 8.71 -2.97
C PHE A 6 -10.02 9.64 -2.56
N PHE A 7 -10.34 10.90 -2.29
CA PHE A 7 -9.35 11.93 -1.98
C PHE A 7 -8.32 12.06 -3.11
N SER A 8 -8.81 12.07 -4.35
CA SER A 8 -7.98 11.89 -5.55
C SER A 8 -6.98 13.04 -5.75
N GLY A 9 -7.26 14.24 -5.22
CA GLY A 9 -6.45 15.43 -5.41
C GLY A 9 -6.27 15.73 -6.90
N CYS A 10 -5.03 15.88 -7.35
CA CYS A 10 -4.73 16.00 -8.77
C CYS A 10 -4.58 14.65 -9.50
N GLY A 11 -4.81 13.51 -8.87
CA GLY A 11 -4.79 12.19 -9.55
C GLY A 11 -3.43 11.51 -9.66
N GLY A 12 -2.48 11.82 -8.75
CA GLY A 12 -1.15 11.20 -8.77
C GLY A 12 -1.16 9.67 -8.54
N LEU A 13 -2.01 9.19 -7.61
CA LEU A 13 -2.21 7.75 -7.39
C LEU A 13 -2.92 7.12 -8.59
N ASP A 14 -3.94 7.81 -9.10
CA ASP A 14 -4.79 7.39 -10.21
C ASP A 14 -3.95 7.18 -11.47
N LEU A 15 -3.09 8.14 -11.80
CA LEU A 15 -2.15 8.05 -12.91
C LEU A 15 -1.21 6.83 -12.78
N GLY A 16 -0.75 6.51 -11.56
CA GLY A 16 0.04 5.31 -11.32
C GLY A 16 -0.74 4.02 -11.61
N PHE A 17 -2.00 3.96 -11.19
CA PHE A 17 -2.90 2.84 -11.45
C PHE A 17 -3.25 2.70 -12.95
N GLU A 18 -3.54 3.80 -13.63
CA GLU A 18 -3.76 3.84 -15.08
C GLU A 18 -2.54 3.33 -15.85
N GLN A 19 -1.33 3.77 -15.47
CA GLN A 19 -0.07 3.29 -16.07
C GLN A 19 0.21 1.81 -15.82
N ALA A 20 -0.41 1.20 -14.80
CA ALA A 20 -0.39 -0.24 -14.56
C ALA A 20 -1.52 -0.99 -15.30
N GLY A 21 -2.44 -0.28 -15.96
CA GLY A 21 -3.56 -0.83 -16.73
C GLY A 21 -4.84 -1.05 -15.93
N PHE A 22 -5.02 -0.37 -14.79
CA PHE A 22 -6.33 -0.24 -14.15
C PHE A 22 -7.14 0.86 -14.84
N GLU A 23 -8.46 0.75 -14.75
CA GLU A 23 -9.40 1.75 -15.28
C GLU A 23 -10.00 2.52 -14.10
N VAL A 24 -9.61 3.78 -13.92
CA VAL A 24 -10.15 4.65 -12.87
C VAL A 24 -11.48 5.23 -13.37
N VAL A 25 -12.60 4.63 -12.98
CA VAL A 25 -13.92 4.96 -13.54
C VAL A 25 -14.61 6.12 -12.81
N TRP A 26 -14.23 6.35 -11.56
CA TRP A 26 -14.83 7.37 -10.70
C TRP A 26 -13.80 7.86 -9.69
N ALA A 27 -13.83 9.15 -9.38
CA ALA A 27 -12.98 9.79 -8.40
C ALA A 27 -13.78 10.74 -7.52
N ASN A 28 -13.34 10.94 -6.27
CA ASN A 28 -13.89 11.92 -5.36
C ASN A 28 -12.82 12.82 -4.76
N ASP A 29 -13.04 14.13 -4.90
CA ASP A 29 -12.29 15.16 -4.18
C ASP A 29 -13.17 16.40 -4.07
N ASN A 30 -13.28 16.97 -2.87
CA ASN A 30 -14.14 18.11 -2.60
C ASN A 30 -13.42 19.46 -2.73
N ASP A 31 -12.12 19.47 -3.03
CA ASP A 31 -11.37 20.70 -3.23
C ASP A 31 -11.64 21.27 -4.63
N PRO A 32 -12.34 22.41 -4.77
CA PRO A 32 -12.64 22.97 -6.08
C PRO A 32 -11.38 23.34 -6.87
N ALA A 33 -10.24 23.57 -6.21
CA ALA A 33 -8.98 23.92 -6.86
C ALA A 33 -8.38 22.78 -7.68
N VAL A 34 -8.75 21.51 -7.43
CA VAL A 34 -8.20 20.37 -8.18
C VAL A 34 -9.04 19.98 -9.38
N LYS A 35 -10.30 20.43 -9.45
CA LYS A 35 -11.30 20.00 -10.43
C LYS A 35 -10.81 20.10 -11.88
N GLU A 36 -10.37 21.29 -12.28
CA GLU A 36 -9.96 21.54 -13.67
C GLU A 36 -8.71 20.76 -14.04
N THR A 37 -7.74 20.69 -13.12
CA THR A 37 -6.55 19.85 -13.26
C THR A 37 -6.91 18.38 -13.42
N TYR A 38 -7.78 17.85 -12.56
CA TYR A 38 -8.14 16.45 -12.57
C TYR A 38 -8.85 16.06 -13.88
N LEU A 39 -9.91 16.79 -14.25
CA LEU A 39 -10.71 16.50 -15.45
C LEU A 39 -9.90 16.61 -16.74
N LEU A 40 -8.92 17.53 -16.80
CA LEU A 40 -8.06 17.68 -17.95
C LEU A 40 -7.14 16.46 -18.16
N ASN A 41 -6.58 15.91 -17.08
CA ASN A 41 -5.61 14.83 -17.17
C ASN A 41 -6.24 13.43 -17.09
N HIS A 42 -7.48 13.33 -16.55
CA HIS A 42 -8.24 12.08 -16.41
C HIS A 42 -9.60 12.17 -17.12
N PRO A 43 -9.64 12.38 -18.46
CA PRO A 43 -10.88 12.64 -19.19
C PRO A 43 -11.87 11.46 -19.20
N GLY A 44 -11.41 10.24 -18.90
CA GLY A 44 -12.24 9.04 -18.79
C GLY A 44 -12.88 8.81 -17.43
N THR A 45 -12.59 9.67 -16.44
CA THR A 45 -13.01 9.47 -15.05
C THR A 45 -14.08 10.48 -14.66
N TYR A 46 -15.17 10.02 -14.06
CA TYR A 46 -16.15 10.91 -13.44
C TYR A 46 -15.62 11.46 -12.11
N LEU A 47 -15.56 12.79 -11.95
CA LEU A 47 -15.15 13.43 -10.70
C LEU A 47 -16.37 13.90 -9.88
N CYS A 48 -16.60 13.24 -8.74
CA CYS A 48 -17.56 13.66 -7.73
C CYS A 48 -16.94 14.67 -6.75
N GLN A 49 -17.49 15.88 -6.71
CA GLN A 49 -16.96 16.97 -5.87
C GLN A 49 -17.63 17.11 -4.51
N LYS A 50 -18.43 16.13 -4.09
CA LYS A 50 -19.07 16.15 -2.78
C LYS A 50 -18.05 15.91 -1.67
N ASP A 51 -18.31 16.45 -0.49
CA ASP A 51 -17.64 15.97 0.71
C ASP A 51 -17.98 14.48 0.90
N MET A 52 -16.97 13.65 1.17
CA MET A 52 -17.16 12.21 1.30
C MET A 52 -18.23 11.83 2.34
N ARG A 53 -18.39 12.65 3.38
CA ARG A 53 -19.38 12.43 4.46
C ARG A 53 -20.83 12.60 3.99
N GLU A 54 -21.02 13.22 2.83
CA GLU A 54 -22.33 13.46 2.20
C GLU A 54 -22.64 12.46 1.08
N LEU A 55 -21.69 11.58 0.76
CA LEU A 55 -21.87 10.56 -0.27
C LEU A 55 -22.79 9.44 0.23
N THR A 56 -23.68 8.98 -0.64
CA THR A 56 -24.42 7.72 -0.43
C THR A 56 -23.77 6.57 -1.21
N MET A 57 -24.10 5.33 -0.84
CA MET A 57 -23.52 4.13 -1.47
C MET A 57 -23.91 3.99 -2.94
N GLU A 58 -25.07 4.53 -3.32
CA GLU A 58 -25.60 4.51 -4.70
C GLU A 58 -24.80 5.42 -5.63
N GLU A 59 -24.13 6.44 -5.10
CA GLU A 59 -23.30 7.36 -5.89
C GLU A 59 -21.93 6.77 -6.23
N ILE A 60 -21.50 5.74 -5.49
CA ILE A 60 -20.24 5.03 -5.71
C ILE A 60 -20.53 3.85 -6.67
N PRO A 61 -19.99 3.86 -7.89
CA PRO A 61 -20.25 2.82 -8.86
C PRO A 61 -19.62 1.48 -8.45
N GLU A 62 -20.14 0.40 -9.04
CA GLU A 62 -19.54 -0.93 -8.90
C GLU A 62 -18.11 -0.94 -9.46
N CYS A 63 -17.19 -1.56 -8.72
CA CYS A 63 -15.78 -1.60 -9.06
C CYS A 63 -15.08 -2.82 -8.47
N ASP A 64 -13.86 -3.08 -8.93
CA ASP A 64 -13.00 -4.13 -8.39
C ASP A 64 -12.17 -3.65 -7.19
N GLY A 65 -11.84 -2.36 -7.11
CA GLY A 65 -10.91 -1.86 -6.11
C GLY A 65 -11.14 -0.43 -5.68
N PHE A 66 -10.86 -0.15 -4.41
CA PHE A 66 -10.84 1.21 -3.87
C PHE A 66 -9.40 1.69 -3.74
N ILE A 67 -9.10 2.92 -4.13
CA ILE A 67 -7.81 3.57 -3.89
C ILE A 67 -8.03 4.94 -3.25
N GLY A 68 -7.15 5.39 -2.37
CA GLY A 68 -7.26 6.73 -1.81
C GLY A 68 -6.32 7.02 -0.65
N GLY A 69 -6.20 8.31 -0.31
CA GLY A 69 -5.40 8.78 0.81
C GLY A 69 -6.20 9.72 1.71
N PRO A 70 -6.96 9.19 2.70
CA PRO A 70 -7.74 10.03 3.61
C PRO A 70 -6.89 11.10 4.30
N PRO A 71 -7.41 12.31 4.51
CA PRO A 71 -6.61 13.47 4.91
C PRO A 71 -5.81 13.22 6.18
N CYS A 72 -4.50 13.44 6.05
CA CYS A 72 -3.53 13.09 7.07
C CYS A 72 -3.32 14.18 8.17
N GLN A 73 -3.96 15.34 8.05
CA GLN A 73 -3.61 16.52 8.84
C GLN A 73 -3.83 16.36 10.37
N SER A 74 -4.66 15.39 10.78
CA SER A 74 -4.85 14.96 12.18
C SER A 74 -3.71 14.09 12.73
N TRP A 75 -2.84 13.59 11.86
CA TRP A 75 -1.79 12.58 12.12
C TRP A 75 -0.37 13.06 11.81
N SER A 76 -0.21 14.23 11.18
CA SER A 76 1.09 14.79 10.81
C SER A 76 1.78 15.51 11.97
N GLU A 77 3.11 15.38 12.09
CA GLU A 77 3.92 16.12 13.07
C GLU A 77 3.76 17.64 12.98
N GLY A 78 3.39 18.17 11.81
CA GLY A 78 3.15 19.59 11.55
C GLY A 78 1.73 20.09 11.78
N GLY A 79 0.80 19.26 12.25
CA GLY A 79 -0.63 19.60 12.49
C GLY A 79 -1.01 19.67 13.98
N LYS A 80 -2.31 19.87 14.28
CA LYS A 80 -2.83 19.89 15.67
C LYS A 80 -2.82 18.51 16.35
N GLN A 81 -2.58 17.44 15.59
CA GLN A 81 -2.43 16.06 16.08
C GLN A 81 -3.59 15.58 17.00
N LEU A 82 -4.84 15.84 16.61
CA LEU A 82 -6.03 15.52 17.42
C LEU A 82 -6.58 14.10 17.18
N GLY A 83 -6.00 13.33 16.25
CA GLY A 83 -6.40 11.93 16.03
C GLY A 83 -7.86 11.76 15.59
N LEU A 84 -8.62 10.89 16.28
CA LEU A 84 -10.05 10.62 16.00
C LEU A 84 -11.01 11.69 16.51
N ASP A 85 -10.57 12.56 17.42
CA ASP A 85 -11.38 13.65 17.95
C ASP A 85 -11.47 14.83 16.96
N ASP A 86 -10.78 14.74 15.83
CA ASP A 86 -10.82 15.68 14.71
C ASP A 86 -11.86 15.24 13.68
N GLU A 87 -12.64 16.18 13.13
CA GLU A 87 -13.56 15.94 12.00
C GLU A 87 -12.91 15.22 10.81
N ARG A 88 -11.60 15.41 10.60
CA ARG A 88 -10.83 14.73 9.56
C ARG A 88 -10.48 13.28 9.92
N GLY A 89 -10.40 12.94 11.20
CA GLY A 89 -10.29 11.55 11.66
C GLY A 89 -11.56 10.74 11.37
N LYS A 90 -12.73 11.41 11.39
CA LYS A 90 -14.01 10.80 11.01
C LYS A 90 -14.06 10.41 9.52
N MET A 91 -13.37 11.13 8.64
CA MET A 91 -13.33 10.79 7.21
C MET A 91 -12.66 9.43 6.94
N PHE A 92 -11.70 9.03 7.77
CA PHE A 92 -11.11 7.71 7.65
C PHE A 92 -12.12 6.62 8.03
N LEU A 93 -12.91 6.83 9.09
CA LEU A 93 -13.97 5.90 9.48
C LEU A 93 -15.03 5.78 8.37
N THR A 94 -15.45 6.90 7.77
CA THR A 94 -16.33 6.89 6.60
C THR A 94 -15.76 6.06 5.44
N TYR A 95 -14.44 6.12 5.22
CA TYR A 95 -13.81 5.29 4.19
C TYR A 95 -13.85 3.80 4.51
N ILE A 96 -13.60 3.43 5.78
CA ILE A 96 -13.76 2.05 6.25
C ILE A 96 -15.21 1.58 6.07
N ASP A 97 -16.20 2.42 6.39
CA ASP A 97 -17.62 2.10 6.23
C ASP A 97 -17.99 1.83 4.76
N PHE A 98 -17.41 2.60 3.82
CA PHE A 98 -17.58 2.37 2.39
C PHE A 98 -16.93 1.06 1.94
N ILE A 99 -15.71 0.77 2.40
CA ILE A 99 -15.04 -0.53 2.14
C ILE A 99 -15.87 -1.69 2.67
N GLN A 100 -16.40 -1.57 3.90
CA GLN A 100 -17.20 -2.60 4.55
C GLN A 100 -18.52 -2.85 3.82
N SER A 101 -19.13 -1.78 3.28
CA SER A 101 -20.43 -1.87 2.61
C SER A 101 -20.34 -2.31 1.15
N LYS A 102 -19.36 -1.79 0.39
CA LYS A 102 -19.17 -2.10 -1.04
C LYS A 102 -18.32 -3.35 -1.30
N GLN A 103 -17.55 -3.81 -0.31
CA GLN A 103 -16.76 -5.03 -0.39
C GLN A 103 -15.92 -5.15 -1.69
N PRO A 104 -15.13 -4.12 -2.11
CA PRO A 104 -14.24 -4.26 -3.26
C PRO A 104 -13.28 -5.44 -3.10
N LYS A 105 -12.77 -5.98 -4.21
CA LYS A 105 -11.81 -7.10 -4.18
C LYS A 105 -10.52 -6.73 -3.46
N PHE A 106 -10.12 -5.46 -3.56
CA PHE A 106 -9.01 -4.90 -2.82
C PHE A 106 -9.25 -3.44 -2.45
N PHE A 107 -8.50 -2.93 -1.48
CA PHE A 107 -8.39 -1.51 -1.24
C PHE A 107 -6.93 -1.08 -1.05
N VAL A 108 -6.65 0.20 -1.30
CA VAL A 108 -5.38 0.87 -1.01
C VAL A 108 -5.64 2.14 -0.23
N ILE A 109 -5.00 2.24 0.93
CA ILE A 109 -4.98 3.46 1.76
C ILE A 109 -3.56 3.99 1.81
N GLU A 110 -3.35 5.22 1.35
CA GLU A 110 -2.10 5.95 1.57
C GLU A 110 -2.19 6.83 2.82
N ASN A 111 -1.09 6.94 3.55
CA ASN A 111 -0.94 7.91 4.64
C ASN A 111 0.51 8.33 4.89
N VAL A 112 0.73 9.39 5.68
CA VAL A 112 2.09 9.82 6.03
C VAL A 112 2.69 8.93 7.12
N LYS A 113 4.03 8.86 7.16
CA LYS A 113 4.81 8.11 8.17
C LYS A 113 4.37 8.35 9.62
N GLY A 114 3.89 9.55 9.95
CA GLY A 114 3.46 9.93 11.30
C GLY A 114 2.32 9.09 11.88
N ILE A 115 1.52 8.41 11.04
CA ILE A 115 0.46 7.51 11.51
C ILE A 115 1.00 6.32 12.33
N LEU A 116 2.26 5.92 12.10
CA LEU A 116 2.95 4.85 12.84
C LEU A 116 3.61 5.34 14.14
N GLY A 117 3.54 6.64 14.46
CA GLY A 117 4.12 7.18 15.67
C GLY A 117 3.32 6.81 16.93
N ASP A 118 3.99 6.79 18.09
CA ASP A 118 3.44 6.33 19.38
C ASP A 118 2.06 6.90 19.72
N LYS A 119 1.84 8.18 19.41
CA LYS A 119 0.58 8.90 19.68
C LYS A 119 -0.61 8.34 18.91
N HIS A 120 -0.39 7.75 17.74
CA HIS A 120 -1.42 7.34 16.80
C HIS A 120 -1.45 5.84 16.54
N PHE A 121 -0.42 5.11 16.98
CA PHE A 121 -0.26 3.69 16.72
C PHE A 121 -1.46 2.85 17.19
N GLN A 122 -1.99 3.11 18.39
CA GLN A 122 -3.16 2.38 18.90
C GLN A 122 -4.42 2.60 18.05
N THR A 123 -4.60 3.82 17.55
CA THR A 123 -5.70 4.14 16.63
C THR A 123 -5.51 3.43 15.31
N PHE A 124 -4.31 3.49 14.74
CA PHE A 124 -3.96 2.78 13.51
C PHE A 124 -4.24 1.28 13.61
N MET A 125 -3.83 0.63 14.72
CA MET A 125 -4.09 -0.80 14.95
C MET A 125 -5.60 -1.12 15.00
N LYS A 126 -6.40 -0.30 15.69
CA LYS A 126 -7.86 -0.47 15.71
C LYS A 126 -8.48 -0.36 14.31
N MET A 127 -7.94 0.52 13.47
CA MET A 127 -8.40 0.68 12.08
C MET A 127 -8.06 -0.55 11.23
N LEU A 128 -6.87 -1.10 11.39
CA LEU A 128 -6.50 -2.38 10.74
C LEU A 128 -7.43 -3.51 11.19
N ASP A 129 -7.79 -3.57 12.47
CA ASP A 129 -8.71 -4.58 13.00
C ASP A 129 -10.14 -4.40 12.44
N GLN A 130 -10.63 -3.17 12.28
CA GLN A 130 -11.91 -2.92 11.61
C GLN A 130 -11.90 -3.41 10.15
N LEU A 131 -10.83 -3.16 9.41
CA LEU A 131 -10.68 -3.63 8.03
C LEU A 131 -10.60 -5.17 7.95
N LYS A 132 -9.92 -5.82 8.91
CA LYS A 132 -9.93 -7.29 9.02
C LYS A 132 -11.33 -7.83 9.32
N ASN A 133 -12.04 -7.22 10.27
CA ASN A 133 -13.41 -7.58 10.63
C ASN A 133 -14.39 -7.32 9.48
N ALA A 134 -14.09 -6.39 8.58
CA ALA A 134 -14.82 -6.15 7.35
C ALA A 134 -14.57 -7.23 6.28
N GLY A 135 -13.78 -8.27 6.57
CA GLY A 135 -13.57 -9.41 5.67
C GLY A 135 -12.37 -9.26 4.74
N TYR A 136 -11.27 -8.66 5.21
CA TYR A 136 -10.04 -8.50 4.43
C TYR A 136 -8.81 -9.09 5.13
N VAL A 137 -7.89 -9.62 4.33
CA VAL A 137 -6.50 -9.83 4.72
C VAL A 137 -5.75 -8.52 4.50
N VAL A 138 -5.27 -7.91 5.59
CA VAL A 138 -4.74 -6.54 5.60
C VAL A 138 -3.23 -6.53 5.80
N HIS A 139 -2.53 -5.91 4.87
CA HIS A 139 -1.08 -5.70 4.87
C HIS A 139 -0.78 -4.20 4.99
N TYR A 140 0.32 -3.83 5.66
CA TYR A 140 0.80 -2.45 5.65
C TYR A 140 2.32 -2.38 5.58
N GLN A 141 2.86 -1.33 4.94
CA GLN A 141 4.29 -1.11 4.83
C GLN A 141 4.64 0.38 4.78
N LEU A 142 5.71 0.75 5.48
CA LEU A 142 6.36 2.05 5.31
C LEU A 142 7.31 1.96 4.10
N MET A 143 7.03 2.74 3.07
CA MET A 143 7.77 2.77 1.82
C MET A 143 8.46 4.12 1.64
N ASN A 144 9.67 4.12 1.08
CA ASN A 144 10.35 5.33 0.63
C ASN A 144 10.28 5.42 -0.89
N ALA A 145 9.74 6.53 -1.40
CA ALA A 145 9.54 6.71 -2.84
C ALA A 145 10.84 6.59 -3.66
N MET A 146 12.00 6.90 -3.08
CA MET A 146 13.28 6.79 -3.77
C MET A 146 13.61 5.37 -4.21
N ASP A 147 13.17 4.36 -3.45
CA ASP A 147 13.38 2.94 -3.73
C ASP A 147 12.49 2.45 -4.89
N TYR A 148 11.66 3.33 -5.45
CA TYR A 148 10.77 3.08 -6.58
C TYR A 148 11.00 4.12 -7.69
N HIS A 149 12.26 4.54 -7.83
CA HIS A 149 12.76 5.46 -8.87
C HIS A 149 12.04 6.83 -8.89
N VAL A 150 11.60 7.32 -7.74
CA VAL A 150 11.16 8.71 -7.56
C VAL A 150 12.36 9.52 -7.05
N PRO A 151 12.74 10.65 -7.66
CA PRO A 151 13.94 11.42 -7.29
C PRO A 151 13.80 12.21 -5.98
N GLN A 152 13.31 11.56 -4.92
CA GLN A 152 12.96 12.18 -3.66
C GLN A 152 12.88 11.18 -2.50
N GLU A 153 13.41 11.56 -1.34
CA GLU A 153 13.10 10.91 -0.07
C GLU A 153 11.67 11.28 0.37
N ARG A 154 10.72 10.36 0.23
CA ARG A 154 9.32 10.54 0.66
C ARG A 154 8.81 9.24 1.25
N TYR A 155 8.67 9.26 2.57
CA TYR A 155 8.14 8.14 3.33
C TYR A 155 6.62 8.18 3.39
N ARG A 156 5.98 7.09 2.99
CA ARG A 156 4.53 6.88 3.05
C ARG A 156 4.19 5.50 3.54
N VAL A 157 3.10 5.42 4.30
CA VAL A 157 2.53 4.17 4.76
C VAL A 157 1.42 3.80 3.80
N PHE A 158 1.50 2.60 3.25
CA PHE A 158 0.42 2.02 2.46
C PHE A 158 -0.22 0.91 3.27
N VAL A 159 -1.55 0.90 3.30
CA VAL A 159 -2.35 -0.22 3.80
C VAL A 159 -3.08 -0.81 2.61
N ILE A 160 -2.92 -2.11 2.39
CA ILE A 160 -3.53 -2.84 1.28
C ILE A 160 -4.33 -3.98 1.89
N GLY A 161 -5.61 -4.04 1.58
CA GLY A 161 -6.46 -5.17 1.94
C GLY A 161 -6.88 -5.93 0.72
N ILE A 162 -6.77 -7.25 0.76
CA ILE A 162 -7.38 -8.15 -0.22
C ILE A 162 -8.58 -8.81 0.46
N ARG A 163 -9.73 -8.81 -0.20
CA ARG A 163 -10.95 -9.40 0.37
C ARG A 163 -10.70 -10.88 0.65
N SER A 164 -11.06 -11.34 1.85
CA SER A 164 -10.55 -12.60 2.37
C SER A 164 -10.93 -13.80 1.51
N ASP A 165 -12.08 -13.77 0.82
CA ASP A 165 -12.53 -14.82 -0.12
C ASP A 165 -11.62 -14.99 -1.34
N ILE A 166 -10.74 -14.03 -1.60
CA ILE A 166 -9.75 -14.05 -2.67
C ILE A 166 -8.46 -14.60 -2.08
N ASP A 167 -8.24 -15.89 -2.32
CA ASP A 167 -7.08 -16.61 -1.81
C ASP A 167 -5.83 -16.28 -2.63
N VAL A 168 -5.19 -15.16 -2.28
CA VAL A 168 -3.92 -14.71 -2.83
C VAL A 168 -3.00 -14.27 -1.69
N ASN A 169 -1.71 -14.55 -1.85
CA ASN A 169 -0.69 -14.05 -0.93
C ASN A 169 -0.13 -12.72 -1.45
N TYR A 170 -0.67 -11.61 -0.95
CA TYR A 170 -0.17 -10.29 -1.33
C TYR A 170 1.16 -9.96 -0.66
N GLN A 171 2.08 -9.42 -1.45
CA GLN A 171 3.34 -8.84 -1.00
C GLN A 171 3.51 -7.46 -1.62
N PHE A 172 4.07 -6.53 -0.85
CA PHE A 172 4.45 -5.22 -1.37
C PHE A 172 5.56 -5.38 -2.42
N PRO A 173 5.64 -4.44 -3.38
CA PRO A 173 6.71 -4.48 -4.38
C PRO A 173 8.07 -4.33 -3.68
N GLU A 174 9.02 -5.18 -4.06
CA GLU A 174 10.38 -5.12 -3.53
C GLU A 174 11.04 -3.77 -3.87
N PRO A 175 11.76 -3.15 -2.92
CA PRO A 175 12.47 -1.90 -3.17
C PRO A 175 13.68 -2.14 -4.09
N ASP A 176 13.91 -1.25 -5.06
CA ASP A 176 15.16 -1.21 -5.82
C ASP A 176 16.11 -0.19 -5.19
N THR A 177 17.08 -0.71 -4.43
CA THR A 177 18.12 0.09 -3.77
C THR A 177 19.42 0.15 -4.57
N SER A 178 19.46 -0.45 -5.76
CA SER A 178 20.67 -0.51 -6.59
C SER A 178 21.01 0.83 -7.25
N CYS A 179 20.00 1.66 -7.53
CA CYS A 179 20.18 2.99 -8.09
C CYS A 179 19.02 3.93 -7.71
N PHE A 180 19.32 5.22 -7.59
CA PHE A 180 18.31 6.27 -7.38
C PHE A 180 18.38 7.29 -8.51
N ILE A 181 17.25 7.93 -8.79
CA ILE A 181 17.16 9.01 -9.79
C ILE A 181 17.58 10.31 -9.13
N THR A 182 18.67 10.90 -9.60
CA THR A 182 19.21 12.16 -9.06
C THR A 182 18.40 13.36 -9.53
N LEU A 183 18.55 14.50 -8.83
CA LEU A 183 18.02 15.79 -9.28
C LEU A 183 18.53 16.16 -10.67
N ARG A 184 19.78 15.82 -11.01
CA ARG A 184 20.34 16.04 -12.35
C ARG A 184 19.56 15.29 -13.42
N GLN A 185 19.24 14.02 -13.19
CA GLN A 185 18.45 13.23 -14.13
C GLN A 185 16.98 13.70 -14.19
N ALA A 186 16.42 14.16 -13.07
CA ALA A 186 15.02 14.55 -13.00
C ALA A 186 14.74 15.93 -13.64
N ILE A 187 15.56 16.93 -13.33
CA ILE A 187 15.28 18.33 -13.66
C ILE A 187 16.45 19.04 -14.36
N GLY A 188 17.58 18.38 -14.61
CA GLY A 188 18.78 19.01 -15.20
C GLY A 188 18.61 19.51 -16.64
N GLU A 189 17.56 19.09 -17.34
CA GLU A 189 17.18 19.59 -18.67
C GLU A 189 16.39 20.91 -18.63
N ILE A 190 15.84 21.27 -17.47
CA ILE A 190 15.10 22.52 -17.29
C ILE A 190 16.14 23.60 -16.98
N THR A 191 16.51 24.37 -18.00
CA THR A 191 17.59 25.37 -17.91
C THR A 191 17.09 26.81 -17.96
N GLU A 192 15.85 26.99 -18.38
CA GLU A 192 15.17 28.26 -18.50
C GLU A 192 14.88 28.85 -17.11
N GLU A 193 14.81 30.18 -17.02
CA GLU A 193 14.41 30.84 -15.78
C GLU A 193 12.89 30.65 -15.54
N PRO A 194 12.47 30.27 -14.31
CA PRO A 194 11.06 30.12 -14.00
C PRO A 194 10.36 31.48 -13.94
N ARG A 195 9.07 31.48 -14.27
CA ARG A 195 8.19 32.63 -14.04
C ARG A 195 7.98 32.81 -12.54
N LYS A 196 8.08 34.05 -12.06
CA LYS A 196 8.14 34.38 -10.63
C LYS A 196 6.79 34.92 -10.17
N TYR A 197 6.24 34.33 -9.11
CA TYR A 197 4.95 34.71 -8.54
C TYR A 197 5.05 34.89 -7.02
N ILE A 198 4.38 35.90 -6.46
CA ILE A 198 4.25 36.09 -5.01
C ILE A 198 2.78 36.02 -4.58
N SER A 199 1.93 36.82 -5.22
CA SER A 199 0.50 36.94 -4.90
C SER A 199 -0.36 37.30 -6.11
N GLU A 200 0.28 37.64 -7.23
CA GLU A 200 -0.36 37.94 -8.49
C GLU A 200 -0.91 36.65 -9.15
N PRO A 201 -1.99 36.77 -9.93
CA PRO A 201 -2.54 35.63 -10.67
C PRO A 201 -1.51 35.04 -11.63
N VAL A 202 -1.55 33.72 -11.78
CA VAL A 202 -0.70 32.99 -12.71
C VAL A 202 -1.16 33.22 -14.14
N ASP A 203 -0.19 33.47 -15.02
CA ASP A 203 -0.40 33.53 -16.45
C ASP A 203 -0.47 32.10 -17.01
N ALA A 204 -1.53 31.80 -17.76
CA ALA A 204 -1.77 30.49 -18.35
C ALA A 204 -0.98 30.24 -19.65
N GLU A 205 -0.14 31.20 -20.07
CA GLU A 205 0.78 31.05 -21.20
C GLU A 205 2.08 30.37 -20.79
N TYR A 206 2.32 29.20 -21.38
CA TYR A 206 3.54 28.45 -21.16
C TYR A 206 4.53 28.62 -22.31
N GLY A 207 5.80 28.88 -21.97
CA GLY A 207 6.91 28.67 -22.89
C GLY A 207 7.20 27.18 -23.09
N GLN A 208 8.47 26.81 -23.09
CA GLN A 208 8.89 25.41 -23.29
C GLN A 208 8.33 24.44 -22.24
N TRP A 209 8.24 24.88 -20.98
CA TRP A 209 7.82 24.03 -19.86
C TRP A 209 6.48 24.49 -19.28
N LEU A 210 5.49 23.60 -19.33
CA LEU A 210 4.21 23.77 -18.64
C LEU A 210 4.44 23.98 -17.14
N ASN A 211 3.77 24.94 -16.51
CA ASN A 211 3.83 25.14 -15.06
C ASN A 211 5.25 25.41 -14.47
N HIS A 212 6.18 25.94 -15.26
CA HIS A 212 7.51 26.34 -14.75
C HIS A 212 7.45 27.67 -13.98
N ASP A 213 6.70 27.64 -12.88
CA ASP A 213 6.34 28.79 -12.05
C ASP A 213 6.93 28.62 -10.65
N VAL A 214 7.58 29.67 -10.12
CA VAL A 214 8.24 29.66 -8.80
C VAL A 214 7.59 30.64 -7.83
N TYR A 215 7.41 30.19 -6.58
CA TYR A 215 6.94 31.05 -5.50
C TYR A 215 8.08 31.87 -4.87
N MET A 216 7.97 33.19 -4.92
CA MET A 216 9.00 34.16 -4.49
C MET A 216 8.71 34.82 -3.15
N GLY A 217 7.73 34.34 -2.38
CA GLY A 217 7.47 34.89 -1.04
C GLY A 217 8.63 34.70 -0.06
N PRO A 218 8.61 35.40 1.09
CA PRO A 218 9.73 35.41 2.03
C PRO A 218 10.05 34.04 2.62
N PHE A 219 11.27 33.87 3.13
CA PHE A 219 11.68 32.71 3.92
C PHE A 219 11.56 33.05 5.40
N ASP A 220 10.77 32.28 6.15
CA ASP A 220 10.63 32.46 7.60
C ASP A 220 11.76 31.77 8.38
N ASP A 221 11.88 32.09 9.67
CA ASP A 221 12.93 31.55 10.53
C ASP A 221 12.90 30.01 10.61
N ARG A 222 11.70 29.41 10.59
CA ARG A 222 11.54 27.94 10.63
C ARG A 222 12.04 27.30 9.34
N TYR A 223 11.85 27.95 8.20
CA TYR A 223 12.40 27.54 6.92
C TYR A 223 13.92 27.59 6.97
N MET A 224 14.46 28.74 7.42
CA MET A 224 15.89 29.03 7.50
C MET A 224 16.64 28.26 8.59
N ALA A 225 15.93 27.60 9.51
CA ALA A 225 16.54 26.80 10.57
C ALA A 225 17.27 25.54 10.09
N ARG A 226 17.07 25.10 8.84
CA ARG A 226 17.64 23.86 8.29
C ARG A 226 18.12 24.09 6.86
N ASN A 227 19.06 23.26 6.40
CA ASN A 227 19.49 23.27 5.01
C ASN A 227 18.33 22.84 4.10
N ARG A 228 18.08 23.62 3.03
CA ARG A 228 17.00 23.36 2.07
C ARG A 228 17.49 23.05 0.67
N VAL A 229 18.80 22.95 0.47
CA VAL A 229 19.45 22.65 -0.83
C VAL A 229 19.99 21.23 -0.84
N ARG A 230 19.54 20.41 -1.79
CA ARG A 230 20.19 19.13 -2.16
C ARG A 230 21.09 19.36 -3.37
N GLY A 231 22.18 18.59 -3.50
CA GLY A 231 23.06 18.69 -4.66
C GLY A 231 22.47 18.04 -5.90
N TRP A 232 23.02 18.33 -7.07
CA TRP A 232 22.57 17.75 -8.34
C TRP A 232 22.62 16.22 -8.38
N ASP A 233 23.58 15.62 -7.68
CA ASP A 233 23.78 14.17 -7.63
C ASP A 233 23.07 13.51 -6.42
N ASP A 234 22.27 14.29 -5.67
CA ASP A 234 21.39 13.80 -4.61
C ASP A 234 19.95 13.60 -5.13
N VAL A 235 19.11 12.92 -4.34
CA VAL A 235 17.64 13.00 -4.43
C VAL A 235 17.10 14.24 -3.71
N SER A 236 15.90 14.69 -4.06
CA SER A 236 15.24 15.82 -3.38
C SER A 236 14.79 15.48 -1.96
N TYR A 237 14.59 16.52 -1.13
CA TYR A 237 13.71 16.44 0.04
C TYR A 237 12.25 16.23 -0.40
N THR A 238 11.38 15.77 0.51
CA THR A 238 9.93 15.63 0.27
C THR A 238 9.28 16.94 -0.22
N MET A 239 8.58 16.88 -1.35
CA MET A 239 7.70 17.92 -1.88
C MET A 239 6.52 18.08 -0.92
N GLN A 240 6.46 19.23 -0.27
CA GLN A 240 5.39 19.60 0.65
C GLN A 240 4.30 20.37 -0.08
N ALA A 241 3.05 20.23 0.36
CA ALA A 241 1.89 20.91 -0.21
C ALA A 241 1.77 22.41 0.16
N LYS A 242 2.90 23.05 0.50
CA LYS A 242 2.96 24.47 0.86
C LYS A 242 4.13 25.12 0.11
N ALA A 243 3.81 26.05 -0.79
CA ALA A 243 4.80 26.75 -1.61
C ALA A 243 5.96 27.36 -0.78
N ARG A 244 5.63 27.99 0.35
CA ARG A 244 6.61 28.59 1.27
C ARG A 244 7.67 27.61 1.77
N ASN A 245 7.31 26.32 1.89
CA ASN A 245 8.16 25.24 2.39
C ASN A 245 8.85 24.43 1.29
N CYS A 246 8.66 24.79 0.01
CA CYS A 246 9.28 24.09 -1.11
C CYS A 246 10.82 24.11 -0.96
N PRO A 247 11.53 23.00 -1.23
CA PRO A 247 12.99 22.97 -1.22
C PRO A 247 13.62 23.96 -2.21
N LEU A 248 14.90 24.27 -1.99
CA LEU A 248 15.68 25.15 -2.85
C LEU A 248 16.32 24.36 -3.99
N HIS A 249 16.45 25.01 -5.15
CA HIS A 249 17.00 24.44 -6.38
C HIS A 249 18.49 24.03 -6.21
N PRO A 250 18.93 22.90 -6.80
CA PRO A 250 20.31 22.39 -6.67
C PRO A 250 21.40 23.27 -7.29
N GLN A 251 21.04 24.33 -8.03
CA GLN A 251 22.02 25.31 -8.55
C GLN A 251 22.74 26.09 -7.45
N ALA A 252 22.09 26.28 -6.30
CA ALA A 252 22.67 27.03 -5.19
C ALA A 252 23.66 26.15 -4.40
N PRO A 253 24.71 26.73 -3.78
CA PRO A 253 25.51 25.99 -2.82
C PRO A 253 24.69 25.63 -1.57
N LYS A 254 25.08 24.57 -0.86
CA LYS A 254 24.47 24.23 0.44
C LYS A 254 24.53 25.43 1.40
N MET A 255 23.48 25.58 2.19
CA MET A 255 23.38 26.67 3.16
C MET A 255 24.41 26.49 4.28
N ILE A 256 24.91 27.59 4.83
CA ILE A 256 25.90 27.56 5.92
C ILE A 256 25.17 27.37 7.24
N TYR A 257 25.60 26.38 8.03
CA TYR A 257 25.15 26.18 9.39
C TYR A 257 25.71 27.28 10.30
N VAL A 258 24.85 27.95 11.07
CA VAL A 258 25.25 28.98 12.05
C VAL A 258 24.96 28.52 13.46
N SER A 259 23.76 28.02 13.72
CA SER A 259 23.35 27.47 15.01
C SER A 259 22.24 26.44 14.84
N ARG A 260 21.80 25.83 15.96
CA ARG A 260 20.76 24.80 15.97
C ARG A 260 19.52 25.21 15.18
N ASP A 261 19.10 26.47 15.25
CA ASP A 261 17.87 26.95 14.62
C ASP A 261 18.13 28.05 13.58
N LYS A 262 19.35 28.13 13.07
CA LYS A 262 19.72 29.13 12.07
C LYS A 262 20.73 28.60 11.06
N GLN A 263 20.35 28.73 9.80
CA GLN A 263 21.25 28.65 8.66
C GLN A 263 21.14 29.92 7.83
N ILE A 264 22.17 30.20 7.03
CA ILE A 264 22.19 31.34 6.12
C ILE A 264 22.53 30.88 4.70
N PHE A 265 22.08 31.66 3.72
CA PHE A 265 22.59 31.54 2.35
C PHE A 265 24.09 31.86 2.33
N ARG A 266 24.82 31.20 1.44
CA ARG A 266 26.26 31.41 1.30
C ARG A 266 26.50 32.84 0.81
N PRO A 267 27.28 33.66 1.53
CA PRO A 267 27.59 35.03 1.12
C PRO A 267 28.16 35.10 -0.29
N GLY A 268 27.61 35.97 -1.13
CA GLY A 268 28.01 36.17 -2.53
C GLY A 268 27.32 35.24 -3.54
N TYR A 269 26.47 34.31 -3.09
CA TYR A 269 25.74 33.37 -3.94
C TYR A 269 24.21 33.48 -3.77
N GLU A 270 23.72 34.53 -3.11
CA GLU A 270 22.30 34.73 -2.76
C GLU A 270 21.38 34.66 -3.99
N HIS A 271 21.86 35.19 -5.12
CA HIS A 271 21.15 35.21 -6.41
C HIS A 271 20.87 33.82 -6.98
N LEU A 272 21.56 32.77 -6.53
CA LEU A 272 21.32 31.39 -6.96
C LEU A 272 20.21 30.70 -6.16
N TYR A 273 19.83 31.22 -4.99
CA TYR A 273 18.83 30.57 -4.12
C TYR A 273 17.41 30.91 -4.57
N ARG A 274 16.76 29.94 -5.23
CA ARG A 274 15.32 29.95 -5.51
C ARG A 274 14.68 28.65 -5.05
N ARG A 275 13.37 28.67 -4.82
CA ARG A 275 12.58 27.44 -4.65
C ARG A 275 12.55 26.66 -5.98
N LEU A 276 12.29 25.36 -5.90
CA LEU A 276 11.93 24.58 -7.08
C LEU A 276 10.61 25.10 -7.66
N SER A 277 10.45 25.10 -8.98
CA SER A 277 9.21 25.49 -9.67
C SER A 277 8.14 24.40 -9.52
N VAL A 278 6.87 24.69 -9.85
CA VAL A 278 5.81 23.67 -9.87
C VAL A 278 6.14 22.51 -10.82
N ARG A 279 6.60 22.78 -12.05
CA ARG A 279 7.08 21.74 -12.99
C ARG A 279 8.24 20.90 -12.47
N GLU A 280 9.26 21.53 -11.88
CA GLU A 280 10.38 20.80 -11.27
C GLU A 280 9.89 19.90 -10.13
N CYS A 281 9.00 20.41 -9.26
CA CYS A 281 8.34 19.61 -8.23
C CYS A 281 7.54 18.45 -8.82
N ALA A 282 6.84 18.67 -9.95
CA ALA A 282 6.03 17.65 -10.62
C ALA A 282 6.91 16.54 -11.20
N ARG A 283 8.02 16.88 -11.89
CA ARG A 283 9.02 15.90 -12.34
C ARG A 283 9.65 15.15 -11.17
N ILE A 284 9.92 15.84 -10.05
CA ILE A 284 10.45 15.20 -8.85
C ILE A 284 9.44 14.23 -8.22
N GLN A 285 8.15 14.56 -8.27
CA GLN A 285 7.05 13.66 -7.92
C GLN A 285 6.78 12.60 -9.00
N SER A 286 7.55 12.54 -10.09
CA SER A 286 7.41 11.61 -11.23
C SER A 286 6.16 11.77 -12.10
N PHE A 287 5.53 12.95 -12.11
CA PHE A 287 4.52 13.28 -13.11
C PHE A 287 5.17 13.44 -14.50
N PRO A 288 4.50 12.99 -15.58
CA PRO A 288 4.99 13.19 -16.93
C PRO A 288 4.83 14.68 -17.35
N ASP A 289 5.62 15.12 -18.32
CA ASP A 289 5.66 16.52 -18.72
C ASP A 289 4.35 17.03 -19.35
N HIS A 290 3.59 16.14 -19.98
CA HIS A 290 2.27 16.47 -20.52
C HIS A 290 1.19 16.63 -19.44
N PHE A 291 1.44 16.18 -18.21
CA PHE A 291 0.49 16.36 -17.11
C PHE A 291 0.42 17.85 -16.76
N ARG A 292 -0.74 18.47 -16.94
CA ARG A 292 -0.92 19.93 -16.82
C ARG A 292 -1.67 20.28 -15.53
N PHE A 293 -1.11 21.20 -14.76
CA PHE A 293 -1.74 21.73 -13.56
C PHE A 293 -2.43 23.06 -13.89
N ILE A 294 -3.70 23.20 -13.52
CA ILE A 294 -4.50 24.41 -13.71
C ILE A 294 -4.67 25.08 -12.34
N TYR A 295 -4.18 26.31 -12.21
CA TYR A 295 -4.26 27.11 -10.99
C TYR A 295 -4.16 28.60 -11.31
N HIS A 296 -4.77 29.42 -10.47
CA HIS A 296 -4.65 30.89 -10.52
C HIS A 296 -3.67 31.42 -9.47
N ASP A 297 -3.50 30.74 -8.35
CA ASP A 297 -2.43 30.98 -7.37
C ASP A 297 -1.38 29.87 -7.52
N VAL A 298 -0.12 30.24 -7.68
CA VAL A 298 1.00 29.28 -7.78
C VAL A 298 1.03 28.30 -6.60
N SER A 299 0.54 28.74 -5.43
CA SER A 299 0.45 27.95 -4.21
C SER A 299 -0.43 26.71 -4.37
N ASP A 300 -1.49 26.79 -5.17
CA ASP A 300 -2.36 25.65 -5.46
C ASP A 300 -1.63 24.61 -6.33
N GLY A 301 -0.76 25.05 -7.24
CA GLY A 301 0.16 24.17 -7.97
C GLY A 301 1.04 23.34 -7.02
N TYR A 302 1.69 23.99 -6.05
CA TYR A 302 2.48 23.28 -5.04
C TYR A 302 1.61 22.37 -4.15
N LYS A 303 0.39 22.80 -3.81
CA LYS A 303 -0.54 22.01 -3.00
C LYS A 303 -0.91 20.70 -3.71
N MET A 304 -1.33 20.80 -4.98
CA MET A 304 -1.68 19.65 -5.81
C MET A 304 -0.51 18.67 -5.93
N VAL A 305 0.67 19.15 -6.33
CA VAL A 305 1.86 18.32 -6.51
C VAL A 305 2.33 17.70 -5.19
N GLY A 306 2.37 18.48 -4.10
CA GLY A 306 2.90 18.04 -2.81
C GLY A 306 2.00 17.06 -2.06
N ASN A 307 0.68 17.16 -2.22
CA ASN A 307 -0.28 16.22 -1.66
C ASN A 307 -0.33 14.88 -2.41
N ALA A 308 -0.03 14.88 -3.70
CA ALA A 308 -0.10 13.68 -4.53
C ALA A 308 0.82 12.54 -4.04
N VAL A 309 0.38 11.31 -4.33
CA VAL A 309 1.28 10.14 -4.39
C VAL A 309 2.09 10.23 -5.68
N PRO A 310 3.42 10.03 -5.65
CA PRO A 310 4.22 9.95 -6.89
C PRO A 310 3.68 8.88 -7.85
N PRO A 311 3.41 9.18 -9.14
CA PRO A 311 2.87 8.20 -10.08
C PRO A 311 3.69 6.91 -10.20
N ARG A 312 5.04 6.99 -10.17
CA ARG A 312 5.88 5.77 -10.19
C ARG A 312 5.69 4.88 -8.95
N LEU A 313 5.52 5.48 -7.78
CA LEU A 313 5.23 4.73 -6.54
C LEU A 313 3.82 4.13 -6.58
N GLY A 314 2.83 4.92 -7.03
CA GLY A 314 1.47 4.43 -7.25
C GLY A 314 1.43 3.26 -8.24
N ARG A 315 2.20 3.34 -9.33
CA ARG A 315 2.36 2.27 -10.32
C ARG A 315 2.99 1.02 -9.73
N ALA A 316 4.02 1.14 -8.90
CA ALA A 316 4.65 -0.02 -8.25
C ALA A 316 3.65 -0.77 -7.36
N ILE A 317 2.84 -0.04 -6.57
CA ILE A 317 1.75 -0.61 -5.78
C ILE A 317 0.71 -1.26 -6.69
N ALA A 318 0.25 -0.56 -7.71
CA ALA A 318 -0.75 -1.07 -8.65
C ALA A 318 -0.29 -2.37 -9.34
N LEU A 319 0.97 -2.44 -9.78
CA LEU A 319 1.54 -3.65 -10.38
C LEU A 319 1.58 -4.81 -9.39
N SER A 320 2.01 -4.60 -8.14
CA SER A 320 2.00 -5.66 -7.13
C SER A 320 0.59 -6.24 -6.89
N ILE A 321 -0.44 -5.40 -6.95
CA ILE A 321 -1.84 -5.82 -6.85
C ILE A 321 -2.26 -6.57 -8.11
N LYS A 322 -1.94 -6.01 -9.29
CA LYS A 322 -2.28 -6.64 -10.57
C LYS A 322 -1.65 -8.02 -10.70
N ASP A 323 -0.40 -8.19 -10.27
CA ASP A 323 0.33 -9.44 -10.36
C ASP A 323 -0.33 -10.56 -9.55
N VAL A 324 -0.84 -10.25 -8.34
CA VAL A 324 -1.58 -11.24 -7.56
C VAL A 324 -2.92 -11.62 -8.19
N PHE A 325 -3.61 -10.67 -8.81
CA PHE A 325 -4.88 -10.93 -9.53
C PHE A 325 -4.70 -11.56 -10.91
N GLN A 326 -3.55 -11.41 -11.55
CA GLN A 326 -3.21 -12.09 -12.81
C GLN A 326 -2.68 -13.51 -12.55
N SER A 327 -1.96 -13.69 -11.46
CA SER A 327 -1.54 -15.00 -10.96
C SER A 327 -2.70 -15.79 -10.33
N TYR A 328 -3.78 -15.09 -10.00
CA TYR A 328 -5.07 -15.65 -9.61
C TYR A 328 -5.74 -16.33 -10.81
N SER A 329 -5.33 -17.56 -11.06
CA SER A 329 -6.30 -18.57 -11.48
C SER A 329 -6.96 -19.06 -10.20
N PRO A 330 -8.29 -19.31 -10.17
CA PRO A 330 -8.85 -20.22 -9.17
C PRO A 330 -8.21 -21.58 -9.42
N LYS A 331 -7.01 -21.77 -8.90
CA LYS A 331 -6.36 -23.07 -8.87
C LYS A 331 -7.21 -23.88 -7.91
N PRO A 332 -7.56 -25.13 -8.25
CA PRO A 332 -8.14 -26.00 -7.27
C PRO A 332 -7.17 -26.07 -6.08
N TYR A 333 -7.59 -25.54 -4.94
CA TYR A 333 -6.80 -25.61 -3.72
C TYR A 333 -7.08 -26.94 -3.09
N SER A 334 -6.04 -27.69 -2.77
CA SER A 334 -6.26 -28.97 -2.14
C SER A 334 -6.20 -28.82 -0.62
N VAL A 335 -7.20 -29.39 0.06
CA VAL A 335 -7.33 -29.39 1.52
C VAL A 335 -6.97 -30.77 2.01
N LEU A 336 -5.93 -30.88 2.83
CA LEU A 336 -5.70 -32.07 3.63
C LEU A 336 -6.73 -32.10 4.76
N VAL A 337 -7.73 -32.96 4.62
CA VAL A 337 -8.70 -33.22 5.68
C VAL A 337 -8.15 -34.33 6.57
N ALA A 338 -7.93 -34.05 7.84
CA ALA A 338 -7.34 -35.01 8.77
C ALA A 338 -7.86 -34.81 10.21
N THR A 339 -7.40 -35.66 11.12
CA THR A 339 -7.77 -35.61 12.54
C THR A 339 -6.53 -35.54 13.42
N TYR A 340 -6.69 -35.13 14.67
CA TYR A 340 -5.63 -35.19 15.67
C TYR A 340 -6.06 -36.07 16.85
N ARG A 341 -5.08 -36.76 17.47
CA ARG A 341 -5.33 -37.74 18.53
C ARG A 341 -5.80 -37.07 19.81
N ASN A 342 -5.10 -36.03 20.24
CA ASN A 342 -5.35 -35.31 21.49
C ASN A 342 -4.76 -33.90 21.43
N ASP A 343 -5.15 -33.08 22.39
CA ASP A 343 -4.76 -31.66 22.44
C ASP A 343 -3.25 -31.50 22.60
N LYS A 344 -2.59 -32.48 23.23
CA LYS A 344 -1.13 -32.56 23.29
C LYS A 344 -0.53 -32.65 21.87
N GLN A 345 -1.03 -33.54 21.00
CA GLN A 345 -0.56 -33.62 19.62
C GLN A 345 -0.83 -32.31 18.87
N LEU A 346 -2.02 -31.72 19.02
CA LEU A 346 -2.36 -30.47 18.33
C LEU A 346 -1.43 -29.34 18.73
N ARG A 347 -1.21 -29.12 20.04
CA ARG A 347 -0.27 -28.12 20.54
C ARG A 347 1.13 -28.32 20.00
N MET A 348 1.64 -29.55 20.06
CA MET A 348 2.96 -29.86 19.54
C MET A 348 3.07 -29.60 18.03
N SER A 349 2.02 -29.88 17.25
CA SER A 349 2.00 -29.56 15.82
C SER A 349 2.10 -28.05 15.56
N LEU A 350 1.38 -27.24 16.34
CA LEU A 350 1.42 -25.78 16.23
C LEU A 350 2.78 -25.21 16.69
N GLU A 351 3.30 -25.70 17.83
CA GLU A 351 4.60 -25.28 18.39
C GLU A 351 5.76 -25.59 17.45
N ASN A 352 5.77 -26.80 16.87
CA ASN A 352 6.82 -27.23 15.93
C ASN A 352 6.53 -26.79 14.49
N LYS A 353 5.45 -26.03 14.25
CA LYS A 353 5.01 -25.59 12.92
C LYS A 353 4.98 -26.72 11.88
N LEU A 354 4.45 -27.88 12.28
CA LEU A 354 4.33 -29.03 11.40
C LEU A 354 3.13 -29.92 11.74
N TYR A 355 2.60 -30.59 10.73
CA TYR A 355 1.66 -31.70 10.91
C TYR A 355 2.19 -32.94 10.20
N TYR A 356 1.91 -34.13 10.73
CA TYR A 356 2.40 -35.38 10.15
C TYR A 356 1.29 -36.40 9.93
N VAL A 357 1.43 -37.13 8.83
CA VAL A 357 0.54 -38.22 8.44
C VAL A 357 1.35 -39.46 8.20
N ARG A 358 0.88 -40.62 8.67
CA ARG A 358 1.59 -41.89 8.45
C ARG A 358 1.68 -42.19 6.96
N ALA A 359 2.87 -42.59 6.50
CA ALA A 359 3.13 -43.01 5.13
C ALA A 359 3.04 -44.54 4.96
N GLY A 360 2.90 -45.00 3.71
CA GLY A 360 2.95 -46.43 3.33
C GLY A 360 1.59 -47.05 2.99
N LEU A 361 1.55 -48.39 2.98
CA LEU A 361 0.39 -49.19 2.50
C LEU A 361 -0.56 -49.69 3.60
N ARG A 362 -0.36 -49.27 4.86
CA ARG A 362 -1.18 -49.75 5.99
C ARG A 362 -2.52 -49.00 6.09
N PRO A 363 -3.57 -49.61 6.68
CA PRO A 363 -4.81 -48.91 6.98
C PRO A 363 -4.57 -47.62 7.79
N GLY A 364 -5.16 -46.51 7.34
CA GLY A 364 -4.99 -45.18 7.94
C GLY A 364 -3.74 -44.40 7.49
N ALA A 365 -2.83 -45.02 6.73
CA ALA A 365 -1.76 -44.30 6.06
C ALA A 365 -2.29 -43.51 4.85
N MET A 366 -1.63 -42.40 4.56
CA MET A 366 -1.88 -41.61 3.37
C MET A 366 -0.84 -41.97 2.31
N GLN A 367 -1.33 -42.20 1.09
CA GLN A 367 -0.47 -42.35 -0.07
C GLN A 367 -0.27 -40.98 -0.69
N PHE A 368 0.99 -40.64 -0.94
CA PHE A 368 1.40 -39.46 -1.68
C PHE A 368 2.22 -39.98 -2.87
N SER A 369 1.79 -39.70 -4.10
CA SER A 369 2.57 -40.05 -5.28
C SER A 369 3.70 -39.05 -5.48
N LEU A 370 4.80 -39.53 -6.06
CA LEU A 370 5.93 -38.69 -6.46
C LEU A 370 5.43 -37.59 -7.41
N GLY A 371 5.65 -36.31 -7.07
CA GLY A 371 5.23 -35.15 -7.87
C GLY A 371 3.85 -34.56 -7.52
N MET A 372 3.14 -35.06 -6.49
CA MET A 372 1.98 -34.35 -5.94
C MET A 372 2.40 -33.12 -5.15
N LYS A 373 1.79 -31.96 -5.46
CA LYS A 373 1.99 -30.73 -4.70
C LYS A 373 1.40 -30.85 -3.29
N ALA A 374 2.02 -30.17 -2.32
CA ALA A 374 1.42 -30.07 -1.00
C ALA A 374 0.05 -29.39 -1.07
N PRO A 375 -0.90 -29.81 -0.23
CA PRO A 375 -2.15 -29.11 -0.06
C PRO A 375 -1.91 -27.72 0.51
N HIS A 376 -2.76 -26.79 0.11
CA HIS A 376 -2.69 -25.40 0.56
C HIS A 376 -3.19 -25.27 2.01
N TYR A 377 -4.24 -26.04 2.33
CA TYR A 377 -4.84 -26.03 3.66
C TYR A 377 -4.76 -27.39 4.34
N LEU A 378 -4.66 -27.36 5.66
CA LEU A 378 -4.88 -28.50 6.53
C LEU A 378 -6.11 -28.23 7.40
N PHE A 379 -7.19 -28.98 7.13
CA PHE A 379 -8.42 -28.93 7.89
C PHE A 379 -8.45 -30.09 8.89
N LEU A 380 -8.21 -29.78 10.16
CA LEU A 380 -8.27 -30.74 11.25
C LEU A 380 -9.63 -30.71 11.92
N HIS A 381 -10.24 -31.89 12.07
CA HIS A 381 -11.50 -32.05 12.79
C HIS A 381 -11.39 -33.09 13.91
N LYS A 382 -12.11 -32.85 15.01
CA LYS A 382 -12.28 -33.80 16.11
C LYS A 382 -13.48 -33.45 16.98
N LYS A 383 -14.47 -34.35 17.09
CA LYS A 383 -15.60 -34.26 18.04
C LYS A 383 -16.23 -32.85 18.14
N GLY A 384 -16.50 -32.20 17.01
CA GLY A 384 -17.11 -30.86 16.97
C GLY A 384 -16.15 -29.69 17.03
N SER A 385 -14.84 -29.92 17.20
CA SER A 385 -13.79 -28.91 17.05
C SER A 385 -13.19 -28.96 15.65
N TYR A 386 -13.01 -27.79 15.05
CA TYR A 386 -12.46 -27.59 13.71
C TYR A 386 -11.36 -26.56 13.78
N ILE A 387 -10.26 -26.82 13.09
CA ILE A 387 -9.19 -25.84 12.91
C ILE A 387 -8.70 -25.96 11.48
N LEU A 388 -8.54 -24.80 10.85
CA LEU A 388 -7.97 -24.68 9.54
C LEU A 388 -6.58 -24.06 9.68
N LEU A 389 -5.60 -24.67 9.01
CA LEU A 389 -4.21 -24.26 9.04
C LEU A 389 -3.75 -23.99 7.61
N ILE A 390 -2.93 -22.95 7.43
CA ILE A 390 -2.24 -22.66 6.17
C ILE A 390 -0.98 -23.52 6.13
N LEU A 391 -0.80 -24.28 5.05
CA LEU A 391 0.41 -25.06 4.82
C LEU A 391 1.35 -24.31 3.87
N LYS A 392 2.65 -24.54 4.04
CA LYS A 392 3.65 -24.05 3.10
C LYS A 392 3.58 -24.84 1.80
N GLU A 393 3.56 -24.15 0.66
CA GLU A 393 3.49 -24.75 -0.70
C GLU A 393 4.82 -25.39 -1.14
N VAL A 394 5.33 -26.36 -0.38
CA VAL A 394 6.51 -27.16 -0.70
C VAL A 394 6.16 -28.64 -0.59
N GLU A 395 6.80 -29.50 -1.39
CA GLU A 395 6.53 -30.94 -1.33
C GLU A 395 6.70 -31.49 0.10
N PRO A 396 5.74 -32.31 0.59
CA PRO A 396 5.83 -32.85 1.95
C PRO A 396 7.04 -33.78 2.07
N ARG A 397 7.73 -33.69 3.20
CA ARG A 397 8.94 -34.49 3.43
C ARG A 397 8.58 -35.84 4.00
N LEU A 398 9.18 -36.90 3.47
CA LEU A 398 9.13 -38.23 4.07
C LEU A 398 10.19 -38.32 5.17
N VAL A 399 9.78 -38.56 6.41
CA VAL A 399 10.66 -38.66 7.58
C VAL A 399 10.44 -39.98 8.32
N SER A 400 11.41 -40.37 9.15
CA SER A 400 11.29 -41.53 10.04
C SER A 400 10.55 -41.19 11.34
N SER A 401 10.07 -42.20 12.06
CA SER A 401 9.52 -42.03 13.42
C SER A 401 10.50 -41.30 14.35
N LYS A 402 11.79 -41.63 14.27
CA LYS A 402 12.86 -41.05 15.10
C LYS A 402 12.95 -39.53 14.96
N TYR A 403 12.71 -38.98 13.76
CA TYR A 403 12.66 -37.54 13.56
C TYR A 403 11.53 -36.90 14.39
N LEU A 404 10.34 -37.50 14.38
CA LEU A 404 9.19 -37.00 15.15
C LEU A 404 9.39 -37.22 16.65
N GLU A 405 9.99 -38.33 17.07
CA GLU A 405 10.34 -38.61 18.46
C GLU A 405 11.32 -37.57 19.04
N ASN A 406 12.30 -37.13 18.25
CA ASN A 406 13.22 -36.07 18.65
C ASN A 406 12.53 -34.71 18.87
N LEU A 407 11.36 -34.51 18.25
CA LEU A 407 10.50 -33.34 18.46
C LEU A 407 9.44 -33.59 19.56
N GLY A 408 9.55 -34.71 20.28
CA GLY A 408 8.68 -35.10 21.40
C GLY A 408 7.37 -35.79 21.00
N PHE A 409 7.15 -36.06 19.71
CA PHE A 409 5.96 -36.79 19.27
C PHE A 409 6.11 -38.29 19.58
N HIS A 410 4.97 -38.98 19.62
CA HIS A 410 4.93 -40.43 19.89
C HIS A 410 4.26 -41.13 18.70
N PRO A 411 4.98 -41.27 17.57
CA PRO A 411 4.50 -42.03 16.41
C PRO A 411 4.35 -43.52 16.75
N SER A 412 3.66 -44.26 15.89
CA SER A 412 3.41 -45.70 16.05
C SER A 412 3.61 -46.49 14.76
N GLY A 413 4.29 -45.89 13.78
CA GLY A 413 4.71 -46.50 12.52
C GLY A 413 6.10 -45.98 12.16
N ASP A 414 6.62 -46.42 11.02
CA ASP A 414 8.05 -46.26 10.72
C ASP A 414 8.36 -44.97 9.93
N GLN A 415 7.41 -44.54 9.07
CA GLN A 415 7.57 -43.39 8.17
C GLN A 415 6.33 -42.50 8.13
N TYR A 416 6.58 -41.21 7.92
CA TYR A 416 5.58 -40.15 7.96
C TYR A 416 5.83 -39.08 6.90
N TRP A 417 4.76 -38.59 6.30
CA TRP A 417 4.75 -37.33 5.55
C TRP A 417 4.62 -36.17 6.53
N VAL A 418 5.46 -35.16 6.38
CA VAL A 418 5.45 -33.93 7.17
C VAL A 418 5.08 -32.75 6.30
N PHE A 419 4.10 -31.98 6.77
CA PHE A 419 3.62 -30.74 6.19
C PHE A 419 4.03 -29.58 7.09
N GLU A 420 4.67 -28.55 6.54
CA GLU A 420 5.03 -27.33 7.29
C GLU A 420 3.79 -26.44 7.43
N VAL A 421 3.50 -26.02 8.66
CA VAL A 421 2.39 -25.14 9.01
C VAL A 421 2.91 -23.70 9.07
N LEU A 422 2.26 -22.80 8.35
CA LEU A 422 2.59 -21.38 8.34
C LEU A 422 1.81 -20.62 9.42
N ASP A 423 0.48 -20.75 9.39
CA ASP A 423 -0.43 -19.99 10.24
C ASP A 423 -1.77 -20.72 10.47
N VAL A 424 -2.59 -20.16 11.35
CA VAL A 424 -3.96 -20.57 11.63
C VAL A 424 -4.92 -19.65 10.87
N GLU A 425 -5.92 -20.24 10.21
CA GLU A 425 -6.92 -19.50 9.44
C GLU A 425 -8.04 -18.91 10.29
N THR A 426 -8.79 -17.99 9.68
CA THR A 426 -9.94 -17.33 10.30
C THR A 426 -11.12 -18.29 10.52
N GLU A 427 -11.99 -17.97 11.49
CA GLU A 427 -13.21 -18.73 11.77
C GLU A 427 -14.14 -18.79 10.55
N ASN A 428 -14.28 -17.69 9.82
CA ASN A 428 -15.10 -17.63 8.59
C ASN A 428 -14.62 -18.61 7.51
N ARG A 429 -13.31 -18.64 7.24
CA ARG A 429 -12.73 -19.60 6.27
C ARG A 429 -12.87 -21.04 6.78
N THR A 430 -12.68 -21.25 8.07
CA THR A 430 -12.83 -22.56 8.72
C THR A 430 -14.25 -23.09 8.55
N GLU A 431 -15.28 -22.27 8.77
CA GLU A 431 -16.68 -22.66 8.58
C GLU A 431 -17.02 -22.91 7.10
N PHE A 432 -16.51 -22.09 6.18
CA PHE A 432 -16.65 -22.33 4.75
C PHE A 432 -16.09 -23.70 4.34
N ILE A 433 -14.84 -23.99 4.72
CA ILE A 433 -14.19 -25.27 4.39
C ILE A 433 -14.89 -26.43 5.10
N LYS A 434 -15.32 -26.27 6.34
CA LYS A 434 -16.11 -27.29 7.06
C LYS A 434 -17.38 -27.66 6.28
N LYS A 435 -18.12 -26.67 5.76
CA LYS A 435 -19.30 -26.91 4.93
C LYS A 435 -18.93 -27.64 3.65
N TYR A 436 -17.92 -27.16 2.92
CA TYR A 436 -17.45 -27.78 1.68
C TYR A 436 -17.00 -29.24 1.89
N VAL A 437 -16.21 -29.48 2.94
CA VAL A 437 -15.74 -30.82 3.33
C VAL A 437 -16.93 -31.72 3.64
N SER A 438 -17.94 -31.22 4.36
CA SER A 438 -19.15 -32.00 4.67
C SER A 438 -19.93 -32.40 3.42
N GLU A 439 -19.96 -31.55 2.40
CA GLU A 439 -20.69 -31.76 1.15
C GLU A 439 -19.93 -32.67 0.14
N HIS A 440 -18.59 -32.59 0.08
CA HIS A 440 -17.82 -33.21 -1.01
C HIS A 440 -16.89 -34.36 -0.57
N GLY A 441 -16.43 -34.37 0.70
CA GLY A 441 -15.45 -35.35 1.18
C GLY A 441 -15.85 -36.13 2.44
N GLY A 442 -16.73 -35.55 3.25
CA GLY A 442 -17.15 -36.01 4.58
C GLY A 442 -16.08 -35.88 5.66
N MET A 443 -16.50 -35.83 6.93
CA MET A 443 -15.60 -35.84 8.09
C MET A 443 -15.05 -37.24 8.36
N LYS A 444 -14.04 -37.67 7.61
CA LYS A 444 -13.43 -39.01 7.75
C LYS A 444 -12.25 -38.99 8.71
N MET A 445 -12.09 -40.08 9.46
CA MET A 445 -10.92 -40.28 10.35
C MET A 445 -9.62 -40.49 9.55
N LYS A 446 -9.71 -41.19 8.41
CA LYS A 446 -8.57 -41.40 7.52
C LYS A 446 -8.27 -40.10 6.77
N PRO A 447 -7.01 -39.63 6.76
CA PRO A 447 -6.65 -38.41 6.05
C PRO A 447 -6.82 -38.58 4.54
N TYR A 448 -7.31 -37.53 3.89
CA TYR A 448 -7.47 -37.47 2.44
C TYR A 448 -7.32 -36.03 1.96
N ILE A 449 -6.99 -35.87 0.67
CA ILE A 449 -6.96 -34.57 0.02
C ILE A 449 -8.28 -34.36 -0.70
N LEU A 450 -8.87 -33.18 -0.48
CA LEU A 450 -10.05 -32.71 -1.18
C LEU A 450 -9.66 -31.52 -2.06
N GLU A 451 -9.96 -31.58 -3.35
CA GLU A 451 -9.80 -30.42 -4.23
C GLU A 451 -10.98 -29.46 -4.04
N LEU A 452 -10.71 -28.25 -3.54
CA LEU A 452 -11.64 -27.12 -3.55
C LEU A 452 -11.73 -26.60 -4.98
N LYS A 453 -12.82 -26.88 -5.65
CA LYS A 453 -13.24 -26.12 -6.82
C LYS A 453 -14.11 -24.97 -6.33
N LEU A 454 -13.56 -23.76 -6.34
CA LEU A 454 -14.31 -22.52 -6.14
C LEU A 454 -15.13 -22.19 -7.39
#